data_AF-A0A392N8W1-F1
#
_entry.id   AF-A0A392N8W1-F1
#
_cell.length_a   1.000
_cell.length_b   1.000
_cell.length_c   1.000
_cell.angle_alpha   90.00
_cell.angle_beta   90.00
_cell.angle_gamma   90.00
#
_symmetry.space_group_name_H-M   'P 1'
#
loop_
_entity.id
_entity.type
_entity.pdbx_description
1 polymer ?
#
loop_
_entity_poly.entity_id
_entity_poly.type
_entity_poly.pdbx_seq_one_letter_code
_entity_poly.pdbx_strand_id
1 'polypeptide(L)'
;MSRRSSSSASLSRDDIKLEISEPELLPKFAASPVQDFVIRSLREKEHHDHKVSLSSNLSRRSTTPIIFSQTTTRRKPPEVEKTLEFTLEELCFGCVKKIKVTRDAIKHPGVIIQEEEILKIEVKPGWRKGTKITFEGVGDEKPGYLPADIVFLIDEKKHPLFSRNGNDLEICVEIPLVDALAGCTIPIPLLGGEKLNLSFENTVIYPGFEKVIKGQGMTNPKDNSTR
;
A
#
# COMPACT_ATOMS: atom_id res chain seq x y z
N MET A 1 -41.34 -15.00 59.38
CA MET A 1 -41.16 -13.59 58.99
C MET A 1 -39.79 -13.13 59.46
N SER A 2 -38.79 -13.10 58.57
CA SER A 2 -37.49 -12.49 58.85
C SER A 2 -37.04 -11.72 57.62
N ARG A 3 -36.93 -10.40 57.79
CA ARG A 3 -36.38 -9.43 56.85
C ARG A 3 -34.85 -9.43 56.94
N ARG A 4 -34.20 -9.04 55.84
CA ARG A 4 -32.82 -8.54 55.61
C ARG A 4 -32.24 -9.29 54.41
N SER A 5 -31.56 -8.69 53.44
CA SER A 5 -31.11 -7.31 53.25
C SER A 5 -30.61 -7.22 51.82
N SER A 6 -30.92 -6.11 51.17
CA SER A 6 -30.35 -5.63 49.91
C SER A 6 -28.83 -5.55 49.96
N SER A 7 -28.15 -6.04 48.92
CA SER A 7 -26.77 -5.61 48.61
C SER A 7 -26.67 -5.35 47.10
N SER A 8 -26.54 -4.08 46.77
CA SER A 8 -26.27 -3.52 45.45
C SER A 8 -24.75 -3.48 45.25
N ALA A 9 -24.23 -4.20 44.27
CA ALA A 9 -22.83 -4.09 43.86
C ALA A 9 -22.73 -3.07 42.71
N SER A 10 -22.26 -1.86 43.03
CA SER A 10 -21.83 -0.85 42.07
C SER A 10 -20.33 -1.05 41.80
N LEU A 11 -19.97 -1.46 40.58
CA LEU A 11 -18.59 -1.51 40.12
C LEU A 11 -18.28 -0.25 39.31
N SER A 12 -17.33 0.51 39.84
CA SER A 12 -16.69 1.67 39.25
C SER A 12 -15.94 1.31 37.97
N ARG A 13 -16.08 2.14 36.95
CA ARG A 13 -15.23 2.18 35.76
C ARG A 13 -15.02 3.63 35.42
N ASP A 14 -13.89 4.19 35.81
CA ASP A 14 -13.33 5.41 35.24
C ASP A 14 -11.81 5.40 35.52
N ASP A 15 -11.07 6.06 34.64
CA ASP A 15 -9.61 6.29 34.62
C ASP A 15 -8.74 5.32 33.83
N ILE A 16 -8.66 5.54 32.51
CA ILE A 16 -7.39 5.49 31.79
C ILE A 16 -7.32 6.71 30.84
N LYS A 17 -6.64 7.75 31.32
CA LYS A 17 -6.18 8.93 30.57
C LYS A 17 -4.88 8.58 29.85
N LEU A 18 -4.81 8.72 28.53
CA LEU A 18 -3.55 8.67 27.77
C LEU A 18 -3.39 9.99 27.01
N GLU A 19 -2.60 10.89 27.60
CA GLU A 19 -1.95 12.01 26.92
C GLU A 19 -0.79 11.47 26.09
N ILE A 20 -0.70 11.87 24.82
CA ILE A 20 0.56 11.79 24.06
C ILE A 20 0.82 13.15 23.44
N SER A 21 2.02 13.61 23.76
CA SER A 21 2.63 14.90 23.53
C SER A 21 2.93 15.19 22.06
N GLU A 22 2.69 16.44 21.70
CA GLU A 22 3.15 17.14 20.51
C GLU A 22 4.67 17.40 20.60
N PRO A 23 5.45 17.23 19.52
CA PRO A 23 6.79 17.82 19.45
C PRO A 23 6.89 18.93 18.41
N GLU A 24 7.60 19.98 18.84
CA GLU A 24 7.78 21.30 18.26
C GLU A 24 8.43 21.37 16.87
N LEU A 25 8.06 22.45 16.17
CA LEU A 25 8.70 23.03 14.99
C LEU A 25 9.86 23.94 15.37
N LEU A 26 11.01 23.91 14.67
CA LEU A 26 11.96 25.04 14.47
C LEU A 26 13.02 24.66 13.39
N PRO A 27 13.87 25.57 12.86
CA PRO A 27 13.53 26.46 11.75
C PRO A 27 14.54 26.45 10.57
N LYS A 28 14.11 27.11 9.49
CA LYS A 28 14.80 27.61 8.29
C LYS A 28 16.34 27.68 8.31
N PHE A 29 16.97 27.10 7.28
CA PHE A 29 18.34 27.45 6.86
C PHE A 29 18.34 28.26 5.56
N ALA A 30 19.17 29.30 5.59
CA ALA A 30 19.30 30.38 4.62
C ALA A 30 20.02 29.94 3.33
N ALA A 31 19.61 30.54 2.21
CA ALA A 31 20.36 30.55 0.97
C ALA A 31 21.25 31.81 0.91
N SER A 32 22.54 31.64 0.59
CA SER A 32 23.42 32.66 0.00
C SER A 32 24.71 31.96 -0.56
N PRO A 33 25.60 32.63 -1.31
CA PRO A 33 25.59 32.58 -2.77
C PRO A 33 26.99 32.29 -3.38
N VAL A 34 27.04 32.46 -4.71
CA VAL A 34 28.15 32.89 -5.59
C VAL A 34 29.14 31.89 -6.24
N GLN A 35 29.25 32.12 -7.56
CA GLN A 35 30.43 32.13 -8.45
C GLN A 35 30.93 30.81 -9.06
N ASP A 36 30.79 30.73 -10.39
CA ASP A 36 31.88 30.44 -11.32
C ASP A 36 31.53 31.06 -12.68
N PHE A 37 32.25 32.11 -13.11
CA PHE A 37 33.52 32.16 -13.84
C PHE A 37 33.36 32.03 -15.36
N VAL A 38 33.77 33.12 -16.00
CA VAL A 38 33.82 33.49 -17.42
C VAL A 38 34.79 32.60 -18.18
N ILE A 39 34.50 32.25 -19.46
CA ILE A 39 35.53 32.20 -20.54
C ILE A 39 34.93 32.51 -21.94
N ARG A 40 35.56 33.51 -22.58
CA ARG A 40 35.82 33.84 -24.02
C ARG A 40 34.64 33.92 -25.01
N SER A 41 34.35 35.07 -25.62
CA SER A 41 35.16 35.94 -26.52
C SER A 41 35.49 35.31 -27.88
N LEU A 42 34.77 35.74 -28.93
CA LEU A 42 35.32 36.07 -30.25
C LEU A 42 34.45 37.17 -30.92
N ARG A 43 35.05 38.36 -31.06
CA ARG A 43 34.84 39.42 -32.09
C ARG A 43 35.23 38.85 -33.47
N GLU A 44 34.87 39.35 -34.65
CA GLU A 44 34.51 40.67 -35.23
C GLU A 44 34.02 40.34 -36.68
N LYS A 45 33.09 41.02 -37.39
CA LYS A 45 33.12 42.34 -38.06
C LYS A 45 31.81 42.46 -38.87
N GLU A 46 30.98 43.51 -38.77
CA GLU A 46 30.95 44.76 -39.57
C GLU A 46 30.83 44.54 -41.10
N HIS A 47 30.09 45.29 -41.94
CA HIS A 47 29.19 46.46 -41.88
C HIS A 47 28.50 46.53 -43.26
N HIS A 48 27.19 46.84 -43.34
CA HIS A 48 26.66 47.60 -44.49
C HIS A 48 25.37 48.33 -44.12
N ASP A 49 25.37 49.64 -44.40
CA ASP A 49 24.33 50.62 -44.16
C ASP A 49 23.04 50.36 -44.98
N HIS A 50 21.88 50.75 -44.44
CA HIS A 50 21.17 51.96 -44.90
C HIS A 50 19.74 52.09 -44.35
N LYS A 51 19.46 53.33 -43.94
CA LYS A 51 18.18 54.06 -43.91
C LYS A 51 17.04 53.60 -43.01
N VAL A 52 16.83 54.44 -41.98
CA VAL A 52 15.58 54.65 -41.24
C VAL A 52 14.47 55.10 -42.19
N SER A 53 13.31 54.44 -42.11
CA SER A 53 12.02 54.97 -42.52
C SER A 53 10.99 54.65 -41.43
N LEU A 54 10.58 55.69 -40.70
CA LEU A 54 9.50 55.66 -39.74
C LEU A 54 8.17 55.51 -40.50
N SER A 55 7.57 54.32 -40.47
CA SER A 55 6.17 54.14 -40.86
C SER A 55 5.31 53.96 -39.61
N SER A 56 4.55 55.00 -39.29
CA SER A 56 3.49 55.02 -38.29
C SER A 56 2.38 54.03 -38.69
N ASN A 57 2.41 52.82 -38.13
CA ASN A 57 1.28 51.93 -38.15
C ASN A 57 0.53 52.06 -36.82
N LEU A 58 -0.56 52.83 -36.84
CA LEU A 58 -1.63 52.72 -35.85
C LEU A 58 -2.22 51.31 -35.97
N SER A 59 -1.60 50.35 -35.29
CA SER A 59 -2.14 49.01 -35.11
C SER A 59 -3.42 49.14 -34.30
N ARG A 60 -4.54 49.04 -35.02
CA ARG A 60 -5.88 48.90 -34.46
C ARG A 60 -5.81 47.83 -33.37
N ARG A 61 -5.94 48.26 -32.12
CA ARG A 61 -6.08 47.38 -30.96
C ARG A 61 -7.41 46.65 -31.13
N SER A 62 -7.39 45.57 -31.92
CA SER A 62 -8.42 44.55 -31.90
C SER A 62 -8.32 43.92 -30.52
N THR A 63 -9.09 44.47 -29.58
CA THR A 63 -9.25 43.88 -28.26
C THR A 63 -10.05 42.61 -28.43
N THR A 64 -9.38 41.51 -28.74
CA THR A 64 -9.99 40.20 -28.52
C THR A 64 -10.36 40.17 -27.03
N PRO A 65 -11.63 39.93 -26.66
CA PRO A 65 -11.94 39.73 -25.26
C PRO A 65 -11.08 38.56 -24.77
N ILE A 66 -10.38 38.75 -23.64
CA ILE A 66 -9.78 37.64 -22.91
C ILE A 66 -10.96 36.80 -22.44
N ILE A 67 -11.32 35.78 -23.22
CA ILE A 67 -12.23 34.74 -22.77
C ILE A 67 -11.47 34.04 -21.66
N PHE A 68 -11.79 34.37 -20.40
CA PHE A 68 -11.42 33.53 -19.27
C PHE A 68 -12.03 32.16 -19.54
N SER A 69 -11.22 31.23 -20.02
CA SER A 69 -11.57 29.81 -20.05
C SER A 69 -11.78 29.40 -18.59
N GLN A 70 -13.03 29.38 -18.15
CA GLN A 70 -13.41 28.91 -16.81
C GLN A 70 -13.32 27.38 -16.72
N THR A 71 -12.35 26.77 -17.39
CA THR A 71 -11.99 25.37 -17.20
C THR A 71 -11.24 25.27 -15.87
N THR A 72 -11.97 25.37 -14.76
CA THR A 72 -11.46 25.01 -13.44
C THR A 72 -11.28 23.49 -13.43
N THR A 73 -10.19 23.00 -14.02
CA THR A 73 -9.81 21.60 -13.91
C THR A 73 -9.58 21.30 -12.43
N ARG A 74 -10.52 20.59 -11.80
CA ARG A 74 -10.40 20.17 -10.40
C ARG A 74 -9.12 19.36 -10.25
N ARG A 75 -8.34 19.66 -9.21
CA ARG A 75 -7.08 18.96 -8.95
C ARG A 75 -7.35 17.64 -8.23
N LYS A 76 -6.64 16.58 -8.60
CA LYS A 76 -6.69 15.30 -7.89
C LYS A 76 -5.79 15.38 -6.65
N PRO A 77 -6.29 15.08 -5.44
CA PRO A 77 -5.48 15.05 -4.23
C PRO A 77 -4.55 13.81 -4.26
N PRO A 78 -3.54 13.75 -3.37
CA PRO A 78 -2.68 12.58 -3.22
C PRO A 78 -3.49 11.31 -2.88
N GLU A 79 -2.98 10.16 -3.31
CA GLU A 79 -3.58 8.86 -2.99
C GLU A 79 -3.39 8.48 -1.51
N VAL A 80 -4.40 7.83 -0.93
CA VAL A 80 -4.37 7.34 0.45
C VAL A 80 -4.00 5.86 0.44
N GLU A 81 -2.83 5.51 0.97
CA GLU A 81 -2.38 4.12 1.06
C GLU A 81 -2.93 3.44 2.34
N LYS A 82 -3.49 2.23 2.19
CA LYS A 82 -3.98 1.39 3.29
C LYS A 82 -3.42 -0.02 3.15
N THR A 83 -2.75 -0.53 4.18
CA THR A 83 -2.24 -1.90 4.18
C THR A 83 -3.29 -2.89 4.64
N LEU A 84 -3.34 -4.04 3.97
CA LEU A 84 -4.25 -5.14 4.28
C LEU A 84 -3.47 -6.42 4.46
N GLU A 85 -3.53 -6.99 5.66
CA GLU A 85 -2.89 -8.27 5.95
C GLU A 85 -3.76 -9.44 5.48
N PHE A 86 -3.13 -10.41 4.83
CA PHE A 86 -3.73 -11.67 4.40
C PHE A 86 -2.90 -12.85 4.87
N THR A 87 -3.56 -13.97 5.15
CA THR A 87 -2.85 -15.21 5.48
C THR A 87 -2.28 -15.88 4.23
N LEU A 88 -1.33 -16.81 4.41
CA LEU A 88 -0.73 -17.52 3.27
C LEU A 88 -1.78 -18.37 2.53
N GLU A 89 -2.73 -18.96 3.26
CA GLU A 89 -3.83 -19.74 2.68
C GLU A 89 -4.70 -18.88 1.77
N GLU A 90 -5.08 -17.68 2.23
CA GLU A 90 -5.87 -16.71 1.45
C GLU A 90 -5.14 -16.29 0.17
N LEU A 91 -3.82 -16.10 0.24
CA LEU A 91 -3.00 -15.74 -0.92
C LEU A 91 -2.75 -16.94 -1.84
N CYS A 92 -2.78 -18.16 -1.34
CA CYS A 92 -2.55 -19.37 -2.13
C CYS A 92 -3.79 -19.79 -2.92
N PHE A 93 -4.97 -19.76 -2.28
CA PHE A 93 -6.24 -20.20 -2.88
C PHE A 93 -7.08 -19.05 -3.45
N GLY A 94 -6.74 -17.81 -3.11
CA GLY A 94 -7.53 -16.63 -3.41
C GLY A 94 -8.69 -16.46 -2.43
N CYS A 95 -9.09 -15.21 -2.21
CA CYS A 95 -10.20 -14.91 -1.32
C CYS A 95 -10.92 -13.62 -1.77
N VAL A 96 -12.08 -13.36 -1.18
CA VAL A 96 -12.80 -12.10 -1.35
C VAL A 96 -12.87 -11.42 -0.01
N LYS A 97 -12.21 -10.27 0.12
CA LYS A 97 -12.21 -9.46 1.34
C LYS A 97 -13.09 -8.24 1.15
N LYS A 98 -14.08 -8.07 2.03
CA LYS A 98 -14.94 -6.89 2.07
C LYS A 98 -14.41 -5.93 3.13
N ILE A 99 -14.19 -4.68 2.75
CA ILE A 99 -13.61 -3.67 3.63
C ILE A 99 -14.54 -2.48 3.66
N LYS A 100 -14.86 -2.03 4.86
CA LYS A 100 -15.63 -0.83 5.09
C LYS A 100 -14.69 0.37 5.08
N VAL A 101 -14.95 1.32 4.20
CA VAL A 101 -14.25 2.60 4.10
C VAL A 101 -15.21 3.69 4.51
N THR A 102 -14.79 4.50 5.48
CA THR A 102 -15.41 5.79 5.80
C THR A 102 -14.74 6.87 4.95
N ARG A 103 -15.52 7.68 4.26
CA ARG A 103 -15.05 8.82 3.46
C ARG A 103 -15.88 10.07 3.74
N ASP A 104 -15.25 11.23 3.64
CA ASP A 104 -15.96 12.51 3.65
C ASP A 104 -16.54 12.81 2.25
N ALA A 105 -17.84 13.12 2.16
CA ALA A 105 -18.54 13.41 0.91
C ALA A 105 -19.30 14.75 0.98
N ILE A 106 -19.34 15.50 -0.13
CA ILE A 106 -20.01 16.81 -0.19
C ILE A 106 -21.40 16.64 -0.84
N LYS A 107 -22.49 16.65 -0.05
CA LYS A 107 -23.86 16.48 -0.59
C LYS A 107 -24.51 17.79 -1.00
N HIS A 108 -24.52 18.73 -0.06
CA HIS A 108 -25.09 20.06 -0.23
C HIS A 108 -23.96 21.08 -0.30
N PRO A 109 -24.15 22.25 -0.93
CA PRO A 109 -23.09 23.24 -1.05
C PRO A 109 -22.54 23.60 0.34
N GLY A 110 -21.30 23.17 0.61
CA GLY A 110 -20.59 23.42 1.86
C GLY A 110 -20.86 22.43 3.01
N VAL A 111 -21.70 21.40 2.83
CA VAL A 111 -21.96 20.39 3.89
C VAL A 111 -21.18 19.11 3.58
N ILE A 112 -20.22 18.80 4.44
CA ILE A 112 -19.43 17.57 4.42
C ILE A 112 -20.11 16.54 5.35
N ILE A 113 -20.36 15.33 4.85
CA ILE A 113 -20.99 14.24 5.59
C ILE A 113 -20.09 13.01 5.47
N GLN A 114 -19.92 12.27 6.57
CA GLN A 114 -19.24 10.98 6.54
C GLN A 114 -20.15 9.91 5.94
N GLU A 115 -19.69 9.28 4.88
CA GLU A 115 -20.33 8.15 4.22
C GLU A 115 -19.51 6.88 4.42
N GLU A 116 -20.19 5.76 4.55
CA GLU A 116 -19.58 4.44 4.67
C GLU A 116 -19.85 3.63 3.41
N GLU A 117 -18.78 3.14 2.80
CA GLU A 117 -18.83 2.35 1.56
C GLU A 117 -18.11 1.01 1.76
N ILE A 118 -18.69 -0.07 1.26
CA ILE A 118 -18.10 -1.41 1.36
C ILE A 118 -17.43 -1.75 0.04
N LEU A 119 -16.11 -1.85 0.06
CA LEU A 119 -15.30 -2.25 -1.08
C LEU A 119 -15.04 -3.75 -1.06
N LYS A 120 -15.17 -4.37 -2.22
CA LYS A 120 -14.90 -5.80 -2.41
C LYS A 120 -13.57 -5.95 -3.14
N ILE A 121 -12.59 -6.52 -2.45
CA ILE A 121 -11.30 -6.88 -3.03
C ILE A 121 -11.31 -8.38 -3.33
N GLU A 122 -11.09 -8.73 -4.60
CA GLU A 122 -10.91 -10.10 -5.04
C GLU A 122 -9.42 -10.41 -5.14
N VAL A 123 -8.90 -11.13 -4.14
CA VAL A 123 -7.52 -11.56 -4.07
C VAL A 123 -7.31 -12.74 -5.01
N LYS A 124 -6.44 -12.55 -6.00
CA LYS A 124 -6.08 -13.63 -6.91
C LYS A 124 -5.02 -14.53 -6.28
N PRO A 125 -5.10 -15.86 -6.51
CA PRO A 125 -4.06 -16.80 -6.13
C PRO A 125 -2.67 -16.36 -6.59
N GLY A 126 -1.69 -16.49 -5.70
CA GLY A 126 -0.28 -16.20 -6.01
C GLY A 126 0.12 -14.73 -5.87
N TRP A 127 -0.79 -13.85 -5.44
CA TRP A 127 -0.43 -12.47 -5.12
C TRP A 127 0.68 -12.41 -4.06
N ARG A 128 1.57 -11.43 -4.24
CA ARG A 128 2.75 -11.23 -3.39
C ARG A 128 2.56 -9.98 -2.54
N LYS A 129 3.26 -9.93 -1.41
CA LYS A 129 3.45 -8.69 -0.65
C LYS A 129 3.81 -7.51 -1.57
N GLY A 130 3.18 -6.37 -1.32
CA GLY A 130 3.40 -5.13 -2.06
C GLY A 130 2.54 -4.96 -3.32
N THR A 131 1.66 -5.92 -3.63
CA THR A 131 0.67 -5.74 -4.71
C THR A 131 -0.25 -4.57 -4.37
N LYS A 132 -0.39 -3.61 -5.30
CA LYS A 132 -1.22 -2.41 -5.15
C LYS A 132 -2.56 -2.59 -5.85
N ILE A 133 -3.65 -2.23 -5.16
CA ILE A 133 -5.01 -2.23 -5.70
C ILE A 133 -5.59 -0.83 -5.51
N THR A 134 -5.78 -0.11 -6.61
CA THR A 134 -6.30 1.26 -6.58
C THR A 134 -7.81 1.28 -6.77
N PHE A 135 -8.51 1.97 -5.88
CA PHE A 135 -9.92 2.34 -6.02
C PHE A 135 -10.01 3.85 -6.26
N GLU A 136 -10.39 4.22 -7.48
CA GLU A 136 -10.43 5.61 -7.90
C GLU A 136 -11.63 6.35 -7.32
N GLY A 137 -11.40 7.52 -6.73
CA GLY A 137 -12.44 8.41 -6.24
C GLY A 137 -13.27 7.91 -5.04
N VAL A 138 -12.77 6.90 -4.33
CA VAL A 138 -13.42 6.30 -3.14
C VAL A 138 -12.89 6.89 -1.81
N GLY A 139 -11.91 7.77 -1.88
CA GLY A 139 -11.38 8.51 -0.74
C GLY A 139 -12.15 9.79 -0.42
N ASP A 140 -11.56 10.61 0.45
CA ASP A 140 -12.20 11.84 0.93
C ASP A 140 -12.36 12.88 -0.19
N GLU A 141 -13.53 13.52 -0.20
CA GLU A 141 -13.86 14.62 -1.09
C GLU A 141 -13.58 15.97 -0.39
N LYS A 142 -12.90 16.88 -1.09
CA LYS A 142 -12.63 18.24 -0.61
C LYS A 142 -13.16 19.28 -1.59
N PRO A 143 -13.69 20.43 -1.12
CA PRO A 143 -14.15 21.49 -2.00
C PRO A 143 -13.05 21.95 -2.96
N GLY A 144 -13.34 21.96 -4.27
CA GLY A 144 -12.38 22.35 -5.31
C GLY A 144 -11.41 21.25 -5.76
N TYR A 145 -11.45 20.07 -5.15
CA TYR A 145 -10.68 18.88 -5.54
C TYR A 145 -11.60 17.78 -6.09
N LEU A 146 -11.00 16.81 -6.78
CA LEU A 146 -11.64 15.53 -7.05
C LEU A 146 -11.58 14.65 -5.78
N PRO A 147 -12.45 13.65 -5.64
CA PRO A 147 -12.32 12.66 -4.57
C PRO A 147 -10.96 11.96 -4.63
N ALA A 148 -10.37 11.67 -3.49
CA ALA A 148 -9.09 10.98 -3.41
C ALA A 148 -9.20 9.52 -3.86
N ASP A 149 -8.07 8.95 -4.30
CA ASP A 149 -7.98 7.51 -4.55
C ASP A 149 -7.52 6.80 -3.30
N ILE A 150 -7.97 5.57 -3.12
CA ILE A 150 -7.48 4.68 -2.07
C ILE A 150 -6.66 3.57 -2.72
N VAL A 151 -5.41 3.43 -2.31
CA VAL A 151 -4.53 2.33 -2.74
C VAL A 151 -4.41 1.34 -1.61
N PHE A 152 -4.92 0.13 -1.82
CA PHE A 152 -4.70 -0.96 -0.89
C PHE A 152 -3.40 -1.68 -1.23
N LEU A 153 -2.52 -1.79 -0.23
CA LEU A 153 -1.30 -2.56 -0.28
C LEU A 153 -1.52 -3.91 0.38
N ILE A 154 -1.24 -4.98 -0.34
CA ILE A 154 -1.30 -6.33 0.21
C ILE A 154 -0.07 -6.57 1.06
N ASP A 155 -0.30 -6.97 2.30
CA ASP A 155 0.73 -7.47 3.18
C ASP A 155 0.44 -8.92 3.61
N GLU A 156 1.52 -9.63 3.91
CA GLU A 156 1.49 -11.02 4.29
C GLU A 156 1.55 -11.13 5.81
N LYS A 157 0.54 -11.79 6.38
CA LYS A 157 0.53 -12.11 7.80
C LYS A 157 1.54 -13.22 8.06
N LYS A 158 2.35 -13.06 9.11
CA LYS A 158 3.28 -14.10 9.55
C LYS A 158 2.53 -15.38 9.91
N HIS A 159 2.88 -16.48 9.27
CA HIS A 159 2.32 -17.81 9.55
C HIS A 159 3.16 -18.52 10.63
N PRO A 160 2.54 -19.29 11.55
CA PRO A 160 3.27 -19.96 12.64
C PRO A 160 4.21 -21.08 12.18
N LEU A 161 3.87 -21.78 11.10
CA LEU A 161 4.62 -22.95 10.62
C LEU A 161 5.39 -22.71 9.32
N PHE A 162 4.97 -21.73 8.51
CA PHE A 162 5.47 -21.54 7.16
C PHE A 162 6.11 -20.17 7.03
N SER A 163 7.23 -20.13 6.33
CA SER A 163 7.85 -18.91 5.84
C SER A 163 7.74 -18.90 4.32
N ARG A 164 7.24 -17.82 3.74
CA ARG A 164 7.15 -17.68 2.29
C ARG A 164 8.46 -17.11 1.75
N ASN A 165 9.06 -17.80 0.79
CA ASN A 165 10.22 -17.33 0.05
C ASN A 165 9.87 -17.25 -1.44
N GLY A 166 9.39 -16.08 -1.89
CA GLY A 166 8.92 -15.89 -3.26
C GLY A 166 7.69 -16.74 -3.58
N ASN A 167 7.89 -17.84 -4.29
CA ASN A 167 6.84 -18.81 -4.62
C ASN A 167 6.95 -20.10 -3.80
N ASP A 168 8.01 -20.28 -3.03
CA ASP A 168 8.23 -21.47 -2.23
C ASP A 168 7.79 -21.24 -0.78
N LEU A 169 7.47 -22.34 -0.10
CA LEU A 169 7.09 -22.36 1.31
C LEU A 169 8.11 -23.21 2.07
N GLU A 170 8.70 -22.61 3.10
CA GLU A 170 9.69 -23.23 3.95
C GLU A 170 9.06 -23.53 5.31
N ILE A 171 9.35 -24.71 5.86
CA ILE A 171 8.94 -25.14 7.20
C ILE A 171 10.14 -25.76 7.90
N CYS A 172 10.37 -25.36 9.15
CA CYS A 172 11.38 -25.97 10.01
C CYS A 172 10.69 -27.02 10.89
N VAL A 173 11.16 -28.27 10.80
CA VAL A 173 10.63 -29.38 11.60
C VAL A 173 11.74 -29.91 12.49
N GLU A 174 11.47 -29.97 13.79
CA GLU A 174 12.37 -30.58 14.76
C GLU A 174 12.11 -32.09 14.82
N ILE A 175 13.19 -32.87 14.73
CA ILE A 175 13.13 -34.33 14.66
C ILE A 175 14.06 -34.88 15.76
N PRO A 176 13.62 -35.87 16.56
CA PRO A 176 14.48 -36.53 17.51
C PRO A 176 15.67 -37.21 16.84
N LEU A 177 16.83 -37.21 17.49
CA LEU A 177 18.05 -37.83 16.95
C LEU A 177 17.86 -39.32 16.61
N VAL A 178 17.10 -40.05 17.44
CA VAL A 178 16.81 -41.49 17.20
C VAL A 178 16.09 -41.67 15.87
N ASP A 179 15.04 -40.88 15.62
CA ASP A 179 14.24 -40.92 14.40
C ASP A 179 15.04 -40.48 13.17
N ALA A 180 15.95 -39.52 13.34
CA ALA A 180 16.85 -39.04 12.30
C ALA A 180 17.88 -40.10 11.85
N LEU A 181 18.30 -41.01 12.74
CA LEU A 181 19.27 -42.07 12.46
C LEU A 181 18.62 -43.40 12.06
N ALA A 182 17.52 -43.79 12.70
CA ALA A 182 16.85 -45.07 12.48
C ALA A 182 15.88 -45.07 11.29
N GLY A 183 15.56 -43.89 10.76
CA GLY A 183 14.51 -43.69 9.76
C GLY A 183 13.16 -43.45 10.42
N CYS A 184 12.42 -42.49 9.89
CA CYS A 184 11.13 -42.07 10.44
C CYS A 184 10.13 -41.70 9.34
N THR A 185 8.85 -41.69 9.70
CA THR A 185 7.78 -41.13 8.88
C THR A 185 7.26 -39.87 9.56
N ILE A 186 7.38 -38.72 8.89
CA ILE A 186 7.04 -37.42 9.44
C ILE A 186 5.77 -36.89 8.73
N PRO A 187 4.69 -36.60 9.47
CA PRO A 187 3.51 -35.96 8.90
C PRO A 187 3.75 -34.45 8.76
N ILE A 188 3.85 -33.97 7.53
CA ILE A 188 4.01 -32.55 7.20
C ILE A 188 2.63 -31.93 6.93
N PRO A 189 2.21 -30.88 7.67
CA PRO A 189 1.00 -30.16 7.32
C PRO A 189 1.19 -29.46 5.98
N LEU A 190 0.16 -29.43 5.15
CA LEU A 190 0.10 -28.65 3.92
C LEU A 190 -0.73 -27.38 4.16
N LEU A 191 -0.53 -26.38 3.31
CA LEU A 191 -1.26 -25.10 3.42
C LEU A 191 -2.79 -25.26 3.20
N GLY A 192 -3.21 -26.33 2.52
CA GLY A 192 -4.62 -26.69 2.35
C GLY A 192 -5.28 -27.39 3.55
N GLY A 193 -4.54 -27.63 4.63
CA GLY A 193 -5.01 -28.34 5.82
C GLY A 193 -4.87 -29.87 5.75
N GLU A 194 -4.54 -30.42 4.58
CA GLU A 194 -4.16 -31.82 4.42
C GLU A 194 -2.79 -32.11 5.05
N LYS A 195 -2.51 -33.38 5.36
CA LYS A 195 -1.20 -33.82 5.87
C LYS A 195 -0.55 -34.77 4.88
N LEU A 196 0.71 -34.52 4.58
CA LEU A 196 1.52 -35.35 3.71
C LEU A 196 2.57 -36.09 4.54
N ASN A 197 2.55 -37.42 4.49
CA ASN A 197 3.51 -38.24 5.22
C ASN A 197 4.78 -38.44 4.39
N LEU A 198 5.91 -37.94 4.87
CA LEU A 198 7.22 -38.19 4.28
C LEU A 198 7.91 -39.35 5.01
N SER A 199 8.23 -40.42 4.29
CA SER A 199 9.03 -41.54 4.83
C SER A 199 10.50 -41.36 4.43
N PHE A 200 11.40 -41.51 5.41
CA PHE A 200 12.85 -41.45 5.27
C PHE A 200 13.50 -42.80 5.60
N GLU A 201 13.01 -43.86 4.97
CA GLU A 201 13.61 -45.19 5.08
C GLU A 201 15.04 -45.18 4.50
N ASN A 202 16.01 -45.62 5.30
CA ASN A 202 17.43 -45.70 4.95
C ASN A 202 18.13 -44.36 4.65
N THR A 203 17.57 -43.23 5.09
CA THR A 203 18.22 -41.91 4.97
C THR A 203 18.55 -41.36 6.34
N VAL A 204 19.83 -41.03 6.56
CA VAL A 204 20.26 -40.35 7.77
C VAL A 204 19.99 -38.84 7.63
N ILE A 205 19.13 -38.31 8.48
CA ILE A 205 18.81 -36.88 8.54
C ILE A 205 19.86 -36.18 9.42
N TYR A 206 20.54 -35.17 8.89
CA TYR A 206 21.50 -34.36 9.62
C TYR A 206 20.96 -32.94 9.88
N PRO A 207 21.49 -32.19 10.86
CA PRO A 207 21.10 -30.80 11.08
C PRO A 207 21.32 -29.94 9.83
N GLY A 208 20.27 -29.26 9.36
CA GLY A 208 20.31 -28.50 8.09
C GLY A 208 19.98 -29.35 6.85
N PHE A 209 19.54 -30.60 7.02
CA PHE A 209 19.00 -31.40 5.94
C PHE A 209 17.75 -30.74 5.35
N GLU A 210 17.73 -30.56 4.03
CA GLU A 210 16.62 -29.97 3.30
C GLU A 210 15.97 -30.99 2.37
N LYS A 211 14.63 -31.05 2.40
CA LYS A 211 13.84 -31.88 1.50
C LYS A 211 12.84 -31.03 0.73
N VAL A 212 12.99 -30.99 -0.58
CA VAL A 212 12.07 -30.27 -1.46
C VAL A 212 10.88 -31.16 -1.86
N ILE A 213 9.67 -30.67 -1.62
CA ILE A 213 8.41 -31.30 -2.05
C ILE A 213 7.87 -30.50 -3.23
N LYS A 214 7.95 -31.08 -4.44
CA LYS A 214 7.52 -30.38 -5.66
C LYS A 214 6.01 -30.16 -5.66
N GLY A 215 5.58 -28.98 -6.09
CA GLY A 215 4.16 -28.64 -6.30
C GLY A 215 3.38 -28.29 -5.04
N GLN A 216 4.04 -28.16 -3.88
CA GLN A 216 3.41 -27.79 -2.60
C GLN A 216 3.74 -26.36 -2.14
N GLY A 217 4.21 -25.50 -3.06
CA GLY A 217 4.47 -24.08 -2.81
C GLY A 217 3.24 -23.19 -3.06
N MET A 218 3.49 -21.90 -3.24
CA MET A 218 2.46 -20.93 -3.62
C MET A 218 2.05 -21.10 -5.07
N THR A 219 0.78 -20.86 -5.36
CA THR A 219 0.25 -20.85 -6.73
C THR A 219 0.96 -19.79 -7.60
N ASN A 220 1.42 -20.17 -8.79
CA ASN A 220 1.98 -19.22 -9.75
C ASN A 220 0.86 -18.46 -10.47
N PRO A 221 0.87 -17.11 -10.50
CA PRO A 221 -0.16 -16.35 -11.21
C PRO A 221 -0.09 -16.51 -12.74
N LYS A 222 1.04 -16.99 -13.27
CA LYS A 222 1.27 -17.19 -14.71
C LYS A 222 0.86 -18.57 -15.24
N ASP A 223 0.71 -19.56 -14.36
CA ASP A 223 0.36 -20.94 -14.75
C ASP A 223 -1.16 -21.15 -14.84
N ASN A 224 -1.94 -20.09 -15.09
CA ASN A 224 -3.40 -20.23 -15.29
C ASN A 224 -3.77 -20.91 -16.62
N SER A 225 -2.79 -21.30 -17.43
CA SER A 225 -2.97 -22.03 -18.67
C SER A 225 -2.78 -23.52 -18.40
N THR A 226 -3.85 -24.28 -18.60
CA THR A 226 -3.94 -25.75 -18.48
C THR A 226 -4.27 -26.29 -17.09
N ARG A 227 -5.57 -26.28 -16.79
CA ARG A 227 -6.24 -27.34 -16.04
C ARG A 227 -7.14 -28.12 -16.99
#